data_AF-A0AAQ0BP10-F1
#
_entry.id   AF-A0AAQ0BP10-F1
#
_cell.length_a   1.000
_cell.length_b   1.000
_cell.length_c   1.000
_cell.angle_alpha   90.00
_cell.angle_beta   90.00
_cell.angle_gamma   90.00
#
_symmetry.space_group_name_H-M   'P 1'
#
loop_
_entity.id
_entity.type
_entity.pdbx_description
1 polymer ?
#
loop_
_entity_poly.entity_id
_entity_poly.type
_entity_poly.pdbx_seq_one_letter_code
_entity_poly.pdbx_strand_id
1 'polypeptide(L)'
;MIEKRKALTAKQNTDQNEPEQKPDQQAKKDLPDPKLPDLTRLYKRRCRDGDIMQKCKHLLIAGYPPGRVALLLRLPLEKVKELYNNSYNPRCRRFTNPNNGRLVMTMWNEGATLAEICTALGLPLFTVVASLRQSGITDAAMTPRMPPYDDPLYVEYRQVVARKAASKFKPIHINPTRRSRSRSRRADAGTTATA
;
A
#
# COMPACT_ATOMS: atom_id res chain seq x y z
N MET A 1 -3.01 26.02 51.00
CA MET A 1 -2.06 24.92 51.16
C MET A 1 -2.07 24.10 49.88
N ILE A 2 -1.01 24.18 49.08
CA ILE A 2 -0.89 23.48 47.79
C ILE A 2 0.29 22.52 47.91
N GLU A 3 0.00 21.23 47.87
CA GLU A 3 1.01 20.17 48.00
C GLU A 3 1.91 20.16 46.76
N LYS A 4 3.22 20.38 46.98
CA LYS A 4 4.26 20.25 45.95
C LYS A 4 4.47 18.78 45.63
N ARG A 5 4.03 18.34 44.45
CA ARG A 5 4.32 16.99 43.94
C ARG A 5 5.81 16.85 43.62
N LYS A 6 6.45 15.85 44.23
CA LYS A 6 7.86 15.47 44.05
C LYS A 6 8.01 14.70 42.73
N ALA A 7 8.91 15.15 41.85
CA ALA A 7 9.19 14.48 40.58
C ALA A 7 9.95 13.16 40.81
N LEU A 8 9.46 12.06 40.23
CA LEU A 8 10.15 10.77 40.21
C LEU A 8 11.05 10.72 38.97
N THR A 9 12.37 10.84 39.16
CA THR A 9 13.37 10.61 38.13
C THR A 9 13.62 9.10 37.96
N ALA A 10 13.36 8.58 36.77
CA ALA A 10 13.71 7.21 36.39
C ALA A 10 15.22 7.15 36.09
N LYS A 11 15.98 6.39 36.88
CA LYS A 11 17.38 6.06 36.59
C LYS A 11 17.42 4.97 35.52
N GLN A 12 18.08 5.26 34.41
CA GLN A 12 18.47 4.29 33.38
C GLN A 12 19.49 3.33 34.00
N ASN A 13 19.26 2.01 33.89
CA ASN A 13 20.27 1.01 34.21
C ASN A 13 21.13 0.76 32.98
N THR A 14 22.42 1.05 33.14
CA THR A 14 23.52 0.85 32.20
C THR A 14 24.01 -0.60 32.28
N ASP A 15 24.35 -1.15 31.12
CA ASP A 15 24.93 -2.48 30.90
C ASP A 15 26.22 -2.73 31.70
N GLN A 16 26.35 -3.94 32.27
CA GLN A 16 27.63 -4.57 32.59
C GLN A 16 27.59 -6.07 32.25
N ASN A 17 28.64 -6.53 31.58
CA ASN A 17 28.86 -7.86 31.00
C ASN A 17 29.35 -8.92 32.02
N GLU A 18 28.78 -10.13 31.92
CA GLU A 18 29.33 -11.52 32.04
C GLU A 18 30.02 -12.05 33.32
N PRO A 19 30.20 -13.40 33.51
CA PRO A 19 29.52 -14.59 32.96
C PRO A 19 29.10 -15.67 34.01
N GLU A 20 28.31 -16.66 33.53
CA GLU A 20 28.14 -18.06 33.97
C GLU A 20 27.89 -18.43 35.46
N GLN A 21 26.67 -18.95 35.73
CA GLN A 21 26.45 -20.16 36.57
C GLN A 21 24.99 -20.67 36.41
N LYS A 22 24.82 -21.86 35.81
CA LYS A 22 23.71 -22.79 36.12
C LYS A 22 24.14 -23.56 37.38
N PRO A 23 23.26 -23.95 38.33
CA PRO A 23 21.96 -24.60 38.12
C PRO A 23 20.85 -23.98 39.03
N ASP A 24 19.55 -24.19 38.87
CA ASP A 24 18.80 -25.41 39.14
C ASP A 24 17.41 -25.30 38.53
N GLN A 25 16.92 -26.45 38.09
CA GLN A 25 15.58 -26.65 37.55
C GLN A 25 14.54 -26.50 38.66
N GLN A 26 13.97 -25.31 38.85
CA GLN A 26 12.80 -25.13 39.70
C GLN A 26 11.52 -25.17 38.86
N ALA A 27 10.96 -26.38 38.85
CA ALA A 27 9.55 -26.71 38.73
C ALA A 27 8.73 -25.85 37.76
N LYS A 28 8.58 -26.39 36.54
CA LYS A 28 7.39 -26.17 35.72
C LYS A 28 6.16 -26.42 36.59
N LYS A 29 5.50 -25.36 37.05
CA LYS A 29 4.08 -25.44 37.34
C LYS A 29 3.40 -25.54 35.99
N ASP A 30 3.11 -26.77 35.58
CA ASP A 30 2.27 -27.08 34.42
C ASP A 30 0.87 -26.53 34.70
N LEU A 31 0.70 -25.23 34.49
CA LEU A 31 -0.60 -24.63 34.31
C LEU A 31 -1.17 -25.30 33.05
N PRO A 32 -2.32 -25.97 33.09
CA PRO A 32 -2.88 -26.57 31.89
C PRO A 32 -3.04 -25.44 30.87
N ASP A 33 -2.32 -25.54 29.75
CA ASP A 33 -2.44 -24.58 28.66
C ASP A 33 -3.93 -24.40 28.40
N PRO A 34 -4.50 -23.19 28.63
CA PRO A 34 -5.91 -22.96 28.41
C PRO A 34 -6.12 -23.24 26.93
N LYS A 35 -6.73 -24.39 26.62
CA LYS A 35 -6.92 -24.88 25.25
C LYS A 35 -7.58 -23.76 24.48
N LEU A 36 -6.80 -23.05 23.67
CA LEU A 36 -7.31 -21.89 22.94
C LEU A 36 -8.51 -22.37 22.12
N PRO A 37 -9.60 -21.59 22.08
CA PRO A 37 -10.77 -21.99 21.34
C PRO A 37 -10.39 -22.28 19.88
N ASP A 38 -10.92 -23.36 19.31
CA ASP A 38 -10.69 -23.69 17.91
C ASP A 38 -11.35 -22.62 17.02
N LEU A 39 -10.53 -21.71 16.50
CA LEU A 39 -10.97 -20.61 15.63
C LEU A 39 -11.08 -21.02 14.16
N THR A 40 -10.83 -22.28 13.79
CA THR A 40 -10.85 -22.72 12.39
C THR A 40 -12.19 -22.44 11.70
N ARG A 41 -13.31 -22.67 12.38
CA ARG A 41 -14.65 -22.40 11.83
C ARG A 41 -14.90 -20.91 11.62
N LEU A 42 -14.46 -20.08 12.56
CA LEU A 42 -14.55 -18.62 12.47
C LEU A 42 -13.75 -18.11 11.27
N TYR A 43 -12.49 -18.57 11.14
CA TYR A 43 -11.62 -18.19 10.04
C TYR A 43 -12.16 -18.63 8.68
N LYS A 44 -12.64 -19.88 8.56
CA LYS A 44 -13.27 -20.36 7.31
C LYS A 44 -14.47 -19.50 6.91
N ARG A 45 -15.31 -19.08 7.87
CA ARG A 45 -16.46 -18.21 7.60
C ARG A 45 -16.02 -16.82 7.15
N ARG A 46 -15.10 -16.18 7.87
CA ARG A 46 -14.61 -14.84 7.51
C ARG A 46 -13.85 -14.80 6.18
N CYS A 47 -13.08 -15.84 5.86
CA CYS A 47 -12.36 -15.90 4.57
C CYS A 47 -13.30 -16.04 3.35
N ARG A 48 -14.54 -16.48 3.55
CA ARG A 48 -15.56 -16.57 2.49
C ARG A 48 -16.37 -15.28 2.33
N ASP A 49 -16.29 -14.38 3.31
CA ASP A 49 -17.01 -13.11 3.31
C ASP A 49 -16.31 -12.12 2.37
N GLY A 50 -17.00 -11.75 1.29
CA GLY A 50 -16.46 -10.87 0.25
C GLY A 50 -16.10 -9.49 0.79
N ASP A 51 -16.93 -8.91 1.67
CA ASP A 51 -16.75 -7.56 2.20
C ASP A 51 -15.52 -7.51 3.13
N ILE A 52 -15.36 -8.52 3.97
CA ILE A 52 -14.19 -8.66 4.85
C ILE A 52 -12.90 -8.79 4.03
N MET A 53 -12.94 -9.62 2.97
CA MET A 53 -11.78 -9.84 2.11
C MET A 53 -11.44 -8.61 1.26
N GLN A 54 -12.46 -7.86 0.80
CA GLN A 54 -12.26 -6.59 0.13
C GLN A 54 -11.65 -5.56 1.07
N LYS A 55 -12.14 -5.44 2.31
CA LYS A 55 -11.56 -4.56 3.33
C LYS A 55 -10.12 -4.95 3.69
N CYS A 56 -9.82 -6.26 3.75
CA CYS A 56 -8.46 -6.78 3.95
C CYS A 56 -7.52 -6.27 2.86
N LYS A 57 -7.91 -6.42 1.59
CA LYS A 57 -7.14 -5.88 0.45
C LYS A 57 -6.96 -4.37 0.57
N HIS A 58 -8.01 -3.60 0.89
CA HIS A 58 -7.91 -2.15 1.04
C HIS A 58 -6.94 -1.72 2.15
N LEU A 59 -6.91 -2.42 3.28
CA LEU A 59 -5.99 -2.12 4.38
C LEU A 59 -4.54 -2.49 4.03
N LEU A 60 -4.34 -3.67 3.43
CA LEU A 60 -3.03 -4.10 2.93
C LEU A 60 -2.51 -3.12 1.89
N ILE A 61 -3.38 -2.71 0.96
CA ILE A 61 -3.17 -1.57 0.06
C ILE A 61 -2.79 -0.38 0.95
N ALA A 62 -3.63 0.21 1.80
CA ALA A 62 -3.31 1.39 2.61
C ALA A 62 -1.99 1.38 3.44
N GLY A 63 -1.28 0.25 3.53
CA GLY A 63 0.06 0.14 4.10
C GLY A 63 0.06 -0.50 5.48
N TYR A 64 -1.07 -1.06 5.90
CA TYR A 64 -1.17 -1.74 7.17
C TYR A 64 -0.38 -3.06 7.11
N PRO A 65 0.43 -3.37 8.13
CA PRO A 65 1.19 -4.61 8.16
C PRO A 65 0.23 -5.81 8.27
N PRO A 66 0.56 -6.96 7.64
CA PRO A 66 -0.33 -8.11 7.59
C PRO A 66 -0.73 -8.63 8.98
N GLY A 67 0.15 -8.54 9.97
CA GLY A 67 -0.17 -8.88 11.37
C GLY A 67 -1.28 -8.01 11.95
N ARG A 68 -1.24 -6.69 11.71
CA ARG A 68 -2.28 -5.76 12.18
C ARG A 68 -3.60 -5.99 11.47
N VAL A 69 -3.58 -6.25 10.17
CA VAL A 69 -4.78 -6.54 9.38
C VAL A 69 -5.44 -7.84 9.81
N ALA A 70 -4.65 -8.89 10.07
CA ALA A 70 -5.14 -10.18 10.56
C ALA A 70 -5.90 -10.02 11.88
N LEU A 71 -5.36 -9.24 12.81
CA LEU A 71 -6.01 -8.96 14.11
C LEU A 71 -7.28 -8.13 13.94
N LEU A 72 -7.23 -7.02 13.21
CA LEU A 72 -8.37 -6.11 12.98
C LEU A 72 -9.57 -6.83 12.35
N LEU A 73 -9.31 -7.68 11.36
CA LEU A 73 -10.36 -8.37 10.60
C LEU A 73 -10.64 -9.78 11.12
N ARG A 74 -9.95 -10.22 12.18
CA ARG A 74 -10.00 -11.58 12.73
C ARG A 74 -9.84 -12.64 11.63
N LEU A 75 -8.85 -12.44 10.77
CA LEU A 75 -8.47 -13.35 9.70
C LEU A 75 -7.24 -14.16 10.09
N PRO A 76 -7.07 -15.37 9.52
CA PRO A 76 -5.88 -16.17 9.75
C PRO A 76 -4.66 -15.47 9.13
N LEU A 77 -3.58 -15.35 9.92
CA LEU A 77 -2.37 -14.61 9.53
C LEU A 77 -1.77 -15.11 8.22
N GLU A 78 -1.69 -16.43 8.05
CA GLU A 78 -1.10 -17.05 6.86
C GLU A 78 -1.83 -16.64 5.57
N LYS A 79 -3.16 -16.53 5.61
CA LYS A 79 -3.93 -16.10 4.44
C LYS A 79 -3.70 -14.62 4.10
N VAL A 80 -3.57 -13.78 5.12
CA VAL A 80 -3.30 -12.35 4.95
C VAL A 80 -1.89 -12.13 4.40
N LYS A 81 -0.89 -12.91 4.86
CA LYS A 81 0.47 -12.91 4.31
C LYS A 81 0.50 -13.38 2.85
N GLU A 82 -0.21 -14.46 2.52
CA GLU A 82 -0.34 -14.94 1.14
C GLU A 82 -0.95 -13.86 0.23
N LEU A 83 -2.03 -13.20 0.69
CA LEU A 83 -2.64 -12.08 -0.03
C LEU A 83 -1.71 -10.89 -0.18
N TYR A 84 -0.95 -10.56 0.87
CA TYR A 84 0.07 -9.51 0.83
C TYR A 84 1.11 -9.87 -0.23
N ASN A 85 1.75 -11.04 -0.16
CA ASN A 85 2.79 -11.41 -1.12
C ASN A 85 2.28 -11.50 -2.57
N ASN A 86 1.04 -11.98 -2.79
CA ASN A 86 0.48 -12.15 -4.13
C ASN A 86 -0.13 -10.87 -4.71
N SER A 87 -0.77 -10.04 -3.87
CA SER A 87 -1.56 -8.88 -4.32
C SER A 87 -0.84 -7.56 -4.08
N TYR A 88 0.08 -7.53 -3.12
CA TYR A 88 0.83 -6.34 -2.74
C TYR A 88 2.23 -6.40 -3.37
N ASN A 89 2.37 -5.76 -4.54
CA ASN A 89 3.69 -5.49 -5.10
C ASN A 89 4.20 -4.14 -4.55
N PRO A 90 5.16 -4.13 -3.61
CA PRO A 90 5.70 -2.88 -3.06
C PRO A 90 6.41 -2.03 -4.11
N ARG A 91 6.88 -2.61 -5.23
CA ARG A 91 7.53 -1.87 -6.33
C ARG A 91 6.53 -1.11 -7.20
N CYS A 92 5.33 -1.66 -7.39
CA CYS A 92 4.30 -1.06 -8.26
C CYS A 92 3.36 -0.11 -7.52
N ARG A 93 3.45 -0.04 -6.18
CA ARG A 93 2.59 0.80 -5.37
C ARG A 93 3.33 2.02 -4.86
N ARG A 94 3.46 3.03 -5.73
CA ARG A 94 3.70 4.40 -5.28
C ARG A 94 2.44 4.84 -4.54
N PHE A 95 2.49 4.94 -3.21
CA PHE A 95 1.42 5.59 -2.46
C PHE A 95 1.49 7.08 -2.79
N THR A 96 0.77 7.51 -3.81
CA THR A 96 0.58 8.94 -4.06
C THR A 96 -0.18 9.47 -2.86
N ASN A 97 0.47 10.27 -2.01
CA ASN A 97 -0.21 10.92 -0.89
C ASN A 97 -1.37 11.75 -1.47
N PRO A 98 -2.63 11.50 -1.06
CA PRO A 98 -3.79 12.16 -1.64
C PRO A 98 -3.76 13.68 -1.45
N ASN A 99 -3.01 14.16 -0.46
CA ASN A 99 -2.85 15.59 -0.17
C ASN A 99 -1.79 16.28 -1.05
N ASN A 100 -1.05 15.55 -1.89
CA ASN A 100 0.04 16.13 -2.69
C ASN A 100 -0.41 17.31 -3.54
N GLY A 101 -1.59 17.25 -4.18
CA GLY A 101 -2.08 18.37 -4.97
C GLY A 101 -2.32 19.63 -4.14
N ARG A 102 -2.85 19.46 -2.92
CA ARG A 102 -3.08 20.58 -1.99
C ARG A 102 -1.78 21.16 -1.46
N LEU A 103 -0.82 20.30 -1.10
CA LEU A 103 0.50 20.71 -0.62
C LEU A 103 1.32 21.44 -1.68
N VAL A 104 1.31 20.95 -2.93
CA VAL A 104 1.93 21.63 -4.07
C VAL A 104 1.38 23.05 -4.23
N MET A 105 0.06 23.22 -4.15
CA MET A 105 -0.57 24.54 -4.26
C MET A 105 -0.24 25.46 -3.08
N THR A 106 -0.20 24.93 -1.85
CA THR A 106 0.19 25.68 -0.66
C THR A 106 1.61 26.23 -0.80
N MET A 107 2.59 25.37 -1.12
CA MET A 107 3.98 25.79 -1.31
C MET A 107 4.14 26.76 -2.49
N TRP A 108 3.37 26.58 -3.57
CA TRP A 108 3.33 27.53 -4.68
C TRP A 108 2.88 28.92 -4.22
N ASN A 109 1.82 29.01 -3.42
CA ASN A 109 1.32 30.28 -2.90
C ASN A 109 2.30 30.93 -1.90
N GLU A 110 3.07 30.13 -1.17
CA GLU A 110 4.16 30.59 -0.29
C GLU A 110 5.36 31.15 -1.06
N GLY A 111 5.39 30.99 -2.39
CA GLY A 111 6.45 31.52 -3.25
C GLY A 111 7.59 30.55 -3.51
N ALA A 112 7.49 29.28 -3.09
CA ALA A 112 8.54 28.28 -3.27
C ALA A 112 8.88 28.06 -4.74
N THR A 113 10.16 27.74 -5.01
CA THR A 113 10.59 27.35 -6.35
C THR A 113 10.09 25.94 -6.69
N LEU A 114 9.97 25.61 -7.99
CA LEU A 114 9.50 24.28 -8.37
C LEU A 114 10.47 23.17 -7.94
N ALA A 115 11.77 23.47 -7.86
CA ALA A 115 12.78 22.55 -7.33
C ALA A 115 12.54 22.24 -5.85
N GLU A 116 12.28 23.26 -5.02
CA GLU A 116 11.97 23.10 -3.59
C GLU A 116 10.71 22.25 -3.36
N ILE A 117 9.67 22.47 -4.16
CA ILE A 117 8.44 21.68 -4.07
C ILE A 117 8.71 20.20 -4.41
N CYS A 118 9.55 19.95 -5.42
CA CYS A 118 9.94 18.60 -5.81
C CYS A 118 10.73 17.90 -4.71
N THR A 119 11.71 18.57 -4.10
CA THR A 119 12.54 18.00 -3.03
C THR A 119 11.74 17.76 -1.76
N ALA A 120 10.90 18.71 -1.34
CA ALA A 120 10.10 18.59 -0.12
C ALA A 120 9.06 17.47 -0.19
N LEU A 121 8.44 17.27 -1.35
CA LEU A 121 7.39 16.25 -1.54
C LEU A 121 7.90 14.94 -2.12
N GLY A 122 9.16 14.87 -2.54
CA GLY A 122 9.73 13.71 -3.23
C GLY A 122 9.03 13.40 -4.56
N LEU A 123 8.56 14.44 -5.26
CA LEU A 123 7.81 14.32 -6.51
C LEU A 123 8.65 14.73 -7.72
N PRO A 124 8.49 14.08 -8.88
CA PRO A 124 9.16 14.52 -10.09
C PRO A 124 8.53 15.82 -10.60
N LEU A 125 9.34 16.67 -11.24
CA LEU A 125 8.92 17.98 -11.75
C LEU A 125 7.69 17.90 -12.66
N PHE A 126 7.61 16.87 -13.50
CA PHE A 126 6.44 16.65 -14.35
C PHE A 126 5.14 16.56 -13.56
N THR A 127 5.15 15.88 -12.41
CA THR A 127 3.96 15.72 -11.57
C THR A 127 3.57 17.03 -10.89
N VAL A 128 4.56 17.81 -10.42
CA VAL A 128 4.31 19.13 -9.82
C VAL A 128 3.70 20.08 -10.85
N VAL A 129 4.30 20.21 -12.03
CA VAL A 129 3.79 21.05 -13.12
C VAL A 129 2.39 20.59 -13.56
N ALA A 130 2.15 19.29 -13.70
CA ALA A 130 0.83 18.76 -14.04
C ALA A 130 -0.22 19.10 -12.98
N SER A 131 0.14 19.05 -11.69
CA SER A 131 -0.76 19.41 -10.59
C SER A 131 -1.09 20.91 -10.62
N LEU A 132 -0.10 21.78 -10.83
CA LEU A 132 -0.31 23.23 -10.91
C LEU A 132 -1.20 23.60 -12.11
N ARG A 133 -1.01 22.94 -13.26
CA ARG A 133 -1.89 23.10 -14.43
C ARG A 133 -3.33 22.66 -14.15
N GLN A 134 -3.51 21.55 -13.44
CA GLN A 134 -4.85 21.10 -13.02
C GLN A 134 -5.52 22.11 -12.07
N SER A 135 -4.73 22.84 -11.28
CA SER A 135 -5.20 23.95 -10.44
C SER A 135 -5.37 25.28 -11.19
N GLY A 136 -5.14 25.33 -12.50
CA GLY A 136 -5.38 26.51 -13.34
C GLY A 136 -4.20 27.48 -13.48
N ILE A 137 -3.01 27.12 -13.00
CA ILE A 137 -1.81 27.96 -13.13
C ILE A 137 -1.25 27.84 -14.55
N THR A 138 -0.98 28.98 -15.18
CA THR A 138 -0.50 29.05 -16.56
C THR A 138 1.01 28.80 -16.64
N ASP A 139 1.47 28.30 -17.80
CA ASP A 139 2.89 28.04 -18.03
C ASP A 139 3.74 29.33 -17.89
N ALA A 140 3.21 30.48 -18.33
CA ALA A 140 3.88 31.77 -18.18
C ALA A 140 4.13 32.16 -16.72
N ALA A 141 3.21 31.80 -15.81
CA ALA A 141 3.37 32.04 -14.38
C ALA A 141 4.38 31.08 -13.74
N MET A 142 4.56 29.87 -14.31
CA MET A 142 5.52 28.88 -13.84
C MET A 142 6.95 29.14 -14.32
N THR A 143 7.13 29.69 -15.52
CA THR A 143 8.44 29.94 -16.15
C THR A 143 9.45 30.64 -15.23
N PRO A 144 9.10 31.68 -14.45
CA PRO A 144 10.05 32.37 -13.57
C PRO A 144 10.55 31.50 -12.41
N ARG A 145 9.81 30.44 -12.04
CA ARG A 145 10.13 29.53 -10.93
C ARG A 145 10.61 28.16 -11.40
N MET A 146 10.82 28.01 -12.70
CA MET A 146 11.38 26.80 -13.29
C MET A 146 12.86 26.67 -12.91
N PRO A 147 13.36 25.45 -12.67
CA PRO A 147 14.79 25.25 -12.51
C PRO A 147 15.56 25.61 -13.79
N PRO A 148 16.89 25.86 -13.69
CA PRO A 148 17.75 26.12 -14.83
C PRO A 148 17.65 25.03 -15.92
N TYR A 149 17.95 25.40 -17.16
CA TYR A 149 17.81 24.50 -18.31
C TYR A 149 18.67 23.22 -18.21
N ASP A 150 19.87 23.37 -17.66
CA ASP A 150 20.86 22.28 -17.50
C ASP A 150 20.70 21.52 -16.17
N ASP A 151 19.72 21.90 -15.33
CA ASP A 151 19.42 21.17 -14.09
C ASP A 151 18.93 19.76 -14.44
N PRO A 152 19.46 18.69 -13.80
CA PRO A 152 18.99 17.32 -14.01
C PRO A 152 17.45 17.18 -13.88
N LEU A 153 16.83 17.92 -12.97
CA LEU A 153 15.39 17.90 -12.75
C LEU A 153 14.61 18.39 -13.99
N TYR A 154 15.13 19.41 -14.68
CA TYR A 154 14.53 19.99 -15.87
C TYR A 154 14.82 19.14 -17.13
N VAL A 155 15.99 18.52 -17.22
CA VAL A 155 16.33 17.56 -18.28
C VAL A 155 15.37 16.37 -18.26
N GLU A 156 15.13 15.77 -17.09
CA GLU A 156 14.16 14.67 -16.94
C GLU A 156 12.75 15.11 -17.32
N TYR A 157 12.34 16.30 -16.87
CA TYR A 157 11.03 16.87 -17.21
C TYR A 157 10.83 16.95 -18.73
N ARG A 158 11.82 17.50 -19.46
CA ARG A 158 11.77 17.62 -20.92
C ARG A 158 11.65 16.25 -21.61
N GLN A 159 12.41 15.26 -21.16
CA GLN A 159 12.31 13.90 -21.69
C GLN A 159 10.93 13.28 -21.47
N VAL A 160 10.33 13.50 -20.29
CA VAL A 160 8.97 13.03 -19.97
C VAL A 160 7.93 13.75 -20.83
N VAL A 161 8.06 15.06 -21.02
CA VAL A 161 7.17 15.85 -21.88
C VAL A 161 7.24 15.35 -23.33
N ALA A 162 8.45 15.17 -23.89
CA ALA A 162 8.64 14.65 -25.24
C ALA A 162 8.02 13.25 -25.41
N ARG A 163 8.26 12.36 -24.43
CA ARG A 163 7.67 11.01 -24.42
C ARG A 163 6.15 11.03 -24.39
N LYS A 164 5.56 11.90 -23.56
CA LYS A 164 4.10 12.04 -23.45
C LYS A 164 3.48 12.67 -24.68
N ALA A 165 4.15 13.62 -25.32
CA ALA A 165 3.72 14.20 -26.59
C ALA A 165 3.72 13.16 -27.72
N ALA A 166 4.70 12.25 -27.74
CA ALA A 166 4.76 11.15 -28.70
C ALA A 166 3.71 10.05 -28.42
N SER A 167 3.36 9.83 -27.15
CA SER A 167 2.41 8.81 -26.72
C SER A 167 0.95 9.23 -27.00
N LYS A 168 0.49 9.05 -28.23
CA LYS A 168 -0.95 9.06 -28.55
C LYS A 168 -1.58 7.78 -27.99
N PHE A 169 -2.27 7.87 -26.84
CA PHE A 169 -3.01 6.73 -26.27
C PHE A 169 -4.05 6.25 -27.29
N LYS A 170 -3.82 5.08 -27.89
CA LYS A 170 -4.84 4.39 -28.69
C LYS A 170 -5.69 3.58 -27.70
N PRO A 171 -7.02 3.77 -27.66
CA PRO A 171 -7.89 2.92 -26.87
C PRO A 171 -7.62 1.45 -27.19
N ILE A 172 -7.27 0.66 -26.18
CA ILE A 172 -7.12 -0.77 -26.36
C ILE A 172 -8.52 -1.33 -26.57
N HIS A 173 -8.87 -1.63 -27.81
CA HIS A 173 -10.02 -2.47 -28.09
C HIS A 173 -9.69 -3.88 -27.62
N ILE A 174 -10.12 -4.20 -26.39
CA ILE A 174 -10.14 -5.58 -25.92
C ILE A 174 -11.25 -6.25 -26.71
N ASN A 175 -10.88 -6.96 -27.78
CA ASN A 175 -11.81 -7.83 -28.48
C ASN A 175 -12.41 -8.77 -27.44
N PRO A 176 -13.75 -8.84 -27.30
CA PRO A 176 -14.36 -9.74 -26.34
C PRO A 176 -13.88 -11.14 -26.68
N THR A 177 -13.07 -11.71 -25.80
CA THR A 177 -12.58 -13.08 -25.94
C THR A 177 -13.81 -13.94 -26.15
N ARG A 178 -13.94 -14.49 -27.36
CA ARG A 178 -15.01 -15.40 -27.77
C ARG A 178 -15.10 -16.45 -26.69
N ARG A 179 -16.11 -16.35 -25.81
CA ARG A 179 -16.38 -17.34 -24.77
C ARG A 179 -16.49 -18.66 -25.53
N SER A 180 -15.49 -19.52 -25.43
CA SER A 180 -15.60 -20.86 -25.97
C SER A 180 -16.77 -21.50 -25.21
N ARG A 181 -17.95 -21.54 -25.82
CA ARG A 181 -19.04 -22.43 -25.41
C ARG A 181 -18.57 -23.85 -25.73
N SER A 182 -17.59 -24.33 -24.98
CA SER A 182 -17.31 -25.74 -24.86
C SER A 182 -18.37 -26.32 -23.93
N ARG A 183 -19.02 -27.39 -24.39
CA ARG A 183 -19.81 -28.34 -23.59
C ARG A 183 -21.22 -27.90 -23.15
N SER A 184 -22.13 -27.77 -24.11
CA SER A 184 -23.52 -28.21 -23.91
C SER A 184 -24.25 -28.28 -25.25
N ARG A 185 -24.15 -29.45 -25.88
CA ARG A 185 -25.15 -30.10 -26.75
C ARG A 185 -24.44 -31.33 -27.33
N ARG A 186 -24.43 -32.39 -26.52
CA ARG A 186 -24.33 -33.76 -27.03
C ARG A 186 -25.52 -33.92 -27.97
N ALA A 187 -25.28 -33.81 -29.27
CA ALA A 187 -26.19 -34.29 -30.29
C ALA A 187 -26.07 -35.81 -30.30
N ASP A 188 -27.22 -36.46 -30.16
CA ASP A 188 -27.55 -37.83 -30.53
C ASP A 188 -26.44 -38.88 -30.55
N ALA A 189 -26.41 -39.66 -29.47
CA ALA A 189 -25.93 -41.03 -29.51
C ALA A 189 -27.05 -41.94 -28.99
N GLY A 190 -27.76 -42.57 -29.92
CA GLY A 190 -28.32 -43.93 -29.78
C GLY A 190 -29.73 -44.08 -29.21
N THR A 191 -30.69 -44.38 -30.09
CA THR A 191 -31.64 -45.46 -29.83
C THR A 191 -31.84 -46.27 -31.12
N THR A 192 -31.56 -47.56 -31.04
CA THR A 192 -31.60 -48.59 -32.08
C THR A 192 -32.96 -49.31 -32.17
N ALA A 193 -33.30 -49.72 -33.40
CA ALA A 193 -33.91 -50.98 -33.84
C ALA A 193 -35.42 -51.33 -33.65
N THR A 194 -35.99 -51.80 -34.78
CA THR A 194 -37.05 -52.83 -34.99
C THR A 194 -38.48 -52.52 -34.52
N ALA A 195 -39.57 -52.85 -35.22
CA ALA A 195 -39.85 -53.85 -36.27
C ALA A 195 -40.88 -53.30 -37.29
#